data_AF-A0A7W4HUZ7-F1
#
_entry.id   AF-A0A7W4HUZ7-F1
#
_cell.length_a   1.000
_cell.length_b   1.000
_cell.length_c   1.000
_cell.angle_alpha   90.00
_cell.angle_beta   90.00
_cell.angle_gamma   90.00
#
_symmetry.space_group_name_H-M   'P 1'
#
loop_
_entity.id
_entity.type
_entity.pdbx_description
1 polymer ?
#
loop_
_entity_poly.entity_id
_entity_poly.type
_entity_poly.pdbx_seq_one_letter_code
_entity_poly.pdbx_strand_id
1 'polypeptide(L)'
;MEETLKKKWDSVRLGVILAVPLPLVVFGIMLLVLLRHLPEGGLGVYLLSEGTLARLLCMATLADAVAFFVAVYTNRLRAGRGILGVTIGYAVVVMVLSLVM
;
A
#
# COMPACT_ATOMS: atom_id res chain seq x y z
N MET A 1 -29.01 16.00 -5.01
CA MET A 1 -27.75 16.07 -5.79
C MET A 1 -26.57 15.41 -5.06
N GLU A 2 -26.64 15.14 -3.75
CA GLU A 2 -25.61 14.40 -2.99
C GLU A 2 -25.59 12.88 -3.24
N GLU A 3 -26.74 12.25 -3.53
CA GLU A 3 -26.79 10.80 -3.79
C GLU A 3 -26.04 10.39 -5.07
N THR A 4 -26.04 11.22 -6.11
CA THR A 4 -25.37 10.91 -7.38
C THR A 4 -23.83 10.96 -7.25
N LEU A 5 -23.29 11.85 -6.40
CA LEU A 5 -21.86 11.90 -6.11
C LEU A 5 -21.40 10.70 -5.26
N LYS A 6 -22.21 10.27 -4.27
CA LYS A 6 -21.95 9.04 -3.51
C LYS A 6 -21.85 7.81 -4.41
N LYS A 7 -22.74 7.70 -5.40
CA LYS A 7 -22.77 6.56 -6.34
C LYS A 7 -21.60 6.57 -7.33
N LYS A 8 -21.11 7.74 -7.73
CA LYS A 8 -19.96 7.86 -8.65
C LYS A 8 -18.64 7.45 -7.99
N TRP A 9 -18.54 7.64 -6.67
CA TRP A 9 -17.35 7.31 -5.88
C TRP A 9 -17.32 5.88 -5.32
N ASP A 10 -18.39 5.10 -5.50
CA ASP A 10 -18.48 3.70 -5.07
C ASP A 10 -18.29 2.75 -6.26
N SER A 11 -17.07 2.76 -6.80
CA SER A 11 -16.66 1.86 -7.87
C SER A 11 -15.42 1.09 -7.45
N VAL A 12 -15.39 -0.20 -7.79
CA VAL A 12 -14.23 -1.08 -7.58
C VAL A 12 -12.98 -0.45 -8.20
N ARG A 13 -13.11 0.13 -9.40
CA ARG A 13 -11.99 0.80 -10.09
C ARG A 13 -11.41 1.96 -9.31
N LEU A 14 -12.24 2.74 -8.63
CA LEU A 14 -11.76 3.87 -7.82
C LEU A 14 -11.02 3.38 -6.58
N GLY A 15 -11.53 2.34 -5.92
CA GLY A 15 -10.82 1.69 -4.82
C GLY A 15 -9.44 1.17 -5.25
N VAL A 16 -9.37 0.53 -6.42
CA VAL A 16 -8.09 0.07 -6.99
C VAL A 16 -7.15 1.23 -7.30
N ILE A 17 -7.62 2.26 -8.00
CA ILE A 17 -6.79 3.42 -8.38
C ILE A 17 -6.25 4.17 -7.15
N LEU A 18 -7.00 4.20 -6.04
CA LEU A 18 -6.56 4.80 -4.78
C LEU A 18 -5.58 3.90 -4.02
N ALA A 19 -5.84 2.60 -3.94
CA ALA A 19 -5.03 1.66 -3.16
C ALA A 19 -3.72 1.26 -3.85
N VAL A 20 -3.64 1.25 -5.18
CA VAL A 20 -2.39 0.89 -5.88
C VAL A 20 -1.23 1.84 -5.53
N PRO A 21 -1.37 3.17 -5.65
CA PRO A 21 -0.26 4.09 -5.38
C PRO A 21 -0.01 4.30 -3.89
N LEU A 22 -0.98 4.04 -3.02
CA LEU A 22 -0.88 4.42 -1.60
C LEU A 22 0.28 3.72 -0.87
N PRO A 23 0.46 2.38 -0.95
CA PRO A 23 1.62 1.70 -0.37
C PRO A 23 2.92 2.13 -1.03
N LEU A 24 2.92 2.43 -2.34
CA LEU A 24 4.13 2.89 -3.03
C LEU A 24 4.59 4.27 -2.54
N VAL A 25 3.64 5.17 -2.30
CA VAL A 25 3.93 6.50 -1.74
C VAL A 25 4.46 6.36 -0.31
N VAL A 26 3.81 5.55 0.53
CA VAL A 26 4.26 5.30 1.92
C VAL A 26 5.64 4.65 1.93
N PHE A 27 5.86 3.65 1.09
CA PHE A 27 7.16 3.00 0.93
C PHE A 27 8.24 4.00 0.48
N GLY A 28 7.94 4.85 -0.50
CA GLY A 28 8.84 5.91 -0.96
C GLY A 28 9.21 6.89 0.16
N ILE A 29 8.25 7.28 1.00
CA ILE A 29 8.51 8.11 2.20
C ILE A 29 9.44 7.37 3.16
N MET A 30 9.19 6.09 3.44
CA MET A 30 10.06 5.26 4.30
C MET A 30 11.49 5.21 3.76
N LEU A 31 11.67 5.04 2.44
CA LEU A 31 12.98 5.05 1.79
C LEU A 31 13.67 6.41 1.89
N LEU A 32 12.94 7.52 1.73
CA LEU A 32 13.50 8.87 1.89
C LEU A 32 13.96 9.12 3.33
N VAL A 33 13.18 8.69 4.32
CA VAL A 33 13.56 8.78 5.74
C VAL A 33 14.82 7.97 6.02
N LEU A 34 14.87 6.76 5.45
CA LEU A 34 16.00 5.84 5.59
C LEU A 34 17.27 6.40 4.93
N LEU A 35 17.16 7.00 3.75
CA LEU A 35 18.27 7.68 3.05
C LEU A 35 18.89 8.80 3.88
N ARG A 36 18.10 9.50 4.70
CA ARG A 36 18.61 10.54 5.58
C ARG A 36 19.34 10.01 6.81
N HIS A 37 19.08 8.77 7.22
CA HIS A 37 19.65 8.17 8.43
C HIS A 37 20.84 7.25 8.15
N LEU A 38 20.96 6.69 6.96
CA LEU A 38 22.10 5.84 6.60
C LEU A 38 23.29 6.65 6.04
N PRO A 39 24.53 6.22 6.34
CA PRO A 39 25.72 6.74 5.69
C PRO A 39 25.69 6.46 4.17
N GLU A 40 26.33 7.34 3.39
CA GLU A 40 26.30 7.33 1.92
C GLU A 40 26.61 5.93 1.36
N GLY A 41 25.73 5.43 0.48
CA GLY A 41 25.89 4.13 -0.20
C GLY A 41 25.34 2.91 0.54
N GLY A 42 24.94 3.02 1.82
CA GLY A 42 24.44 1.89 2.60
C GLY A 42 23.01 1.43 2.28
N LEU A 43 22.22 2.25 1.57
CA LEU A 43 20.79 1.99 1.37
C LEU A 43 20.53 0.73 0.53
N GLY A 44 21.26 0.54 -0.57
CA GLY A 44 21.10 -0.65 -1.42
C GLY A 44 21.45 -1.93 -0.67
N VAL A 45 22.55 -1.92 0.09
CA VAL A 45 22.97 -3.06 0.93
C VAL A 45 21.94 -3.34 2.03
N TYR A 46 21.39 -2.29 2.65
CA TYR A 46 20.35 -2.42 3.66
C TYR A 46 19.02 -2.92 3.10
N LEU A 47 18.64 -2.54 1.88
CA LEU A 47 17.43 -3.07 1.23
C LEU A 47 17.59 -4.54 0.83
N LEU A 48 18.80 -4.93 0.41
CA LEU A 48 19.13 -6.31 0.03
C LEU A 48 19.49 -7.20 1.23
N SER A 49 19.63 -6.61 2.42
CA SER A 49 19.75 -7.34 3.68
C SER A 49 18.50 -8.20 3.91
N GLU A 50 18.71 -9.47 4.27
CA GLU A 50 17.69 -10.53 4.42
C GLU A 50 16.31 -9.98 4.84
N GLY A 51 15.34 -10.11 3.93
CA GLY A 51 13.93 -9.76 4.16
C GLY A 51 13.59 -8.29 4.44
N THR A 52 14.55 -7.36 4.40
CA THR A 52 14.30 -5.95 4.80
C THR A 52 13.35 -5.25 3.85
N LEU A 53 13.53 -5.45 2.54
CA LEU A 53 12.65 -4.89 1.51
C LEU A 53 11.22 -5.44 1.63
N ALA A 54 11.08 -6.75 1.82
CA ALA A 54 9.77 -7.38 2.02
C ALA A 54 9.07 -6.84 3.28
N ARG A 55 9.83 -6.64 4.37
CA ARG A 55 9.32 -6.08 5.64
C ARG A 55 8.87 -4.62 5.50
N LEU A 56 9.65 -3.80 4.82
CA LEU A 56 9.30 -2.39 4.55
C LEU A 56 8.06 -2.29 3.67
N LEU A 57 7.97 -3.11 2.62
CA LEU A 57 6.80 -3.15 1.75
C LEU A 57 5.57 -3.63 2.53
N CYS A 58 5.72 -4.66 3.38
CA CYS A 58 4.65 -5.11 4.28
C CYS A 58 4.16 -3.99 5.20
N MET A 59 5.07 -3.23 5.82
CA MET A 59 4.68 -2.07 6.63
C MET A 59 3.94 -1.01 5.81
N ALA A 60 4.38 -0.74 4.58
CA ALA A 60 3.74 0.24 3.72
C ALA A 60 2.30 -0.17 3.35
N THR A 61 2.02 -1.47 3.19
CA THR A 61 0.65 -1.96 2.91
C THR A 61 -0.33 -1.75 4.06
N LEU A 62 0.14 -1.45 5.28
CA LEU A 62 -0.76 -1.04 6.38
C LEU A 62 -1.52 0.25 6.07
N ALA A 63 -0.99 1.11 5.19
CA ALA A 63 -1.70 2.29 4.72
C ALA A 63 -2.99 1.94 3.97
N ASP A 64 -3.02 0.82 3.23
CA ASP A 64 -4.23 0.35 2.55
C ASP A 64 -5.30 -0.09 3.54
N ALA A 65 -4.91 -0.61 4.71
CA ALA A 65 -5.87 -0.96 5.76
C ALA A 65 -6.63 0.30 6.23
N VAL A 66 -5.94 1.44 6.37
CA VAL A 66 -6.59 2.72 6.70
C VAL A 66 -7.56 3.13 5.61
N ALA A 67 -7.16 3.08 4.34
CA ALA A 67 -8.04 3.39 3.21
C ALA A 67 -9.26 2.45 3.16
N PHE A 68 -9.07 1.17 3.45
CA PHE A 68 -10.14 0.18 3.54
C PHE A 68 -11.12 0.51 4.67
N PHE A 69 -10.64 0.81 5.88
CA PHE A 69 -11.49 1.19 7.00
C PHE A 69 -12.31 2.45 6.70
N VAL A 70 -11.70 3.46 6.06
CA VAL A 70 -12.42 4.67 5.63
C VAL A 70 -13.52 4.33 4.61
N ALA A 71 -13.24 3.45 3.65
CA ALA A 71 -14.22 3.01 2.67
C ALA A 71 -15.40 2.26 3.31
N VAL A 72 -15.13 1.38 4.28
CA VAL A 72 -16.16 0.65 5.04
C VAL A 72 -16.99 1.62 5.88
N TYR A 73 -16.35 2.53 6.62
CA TYR A 73 -17.04 3.53 7.45
C TYR A 73 -17.93 4.46 6.62
N THR A 74 -17.51 4.81 5.40
CA THR A 74 -18.30 5.66 4.47
C THR A 74 -19.35 4.86 3.69
N ASN A 75 -19.54 3.57 4.01
CA ASN A 75 -20.48 2.66 3.35
C ASN A 75 -20.20 2.49 1.83
N ARG A 76 -18.93 2.64 1.42
CA ARG A 76 -18.46 2.47 0.02
C ARG A 76 -17.88 1.07 -0.17
N LEU A 77 -18.74 0.06 -0.07
CA LEU A 77 -18.34 -1.34 -0.05
C LEU A 77 -17.72 -1.82 -1.38
N ARG A 78 -18.08 -1.23 -2.53
CA ARG A 78 -17.47 -1.61 -3.81
C ARG A 78 -16.06 -1.08 -3.94
N ALA A 79 -15.83 0.16 -3.51
CA ALA A 79 -14.48 0.70 -3.39
C ALA A 79 -13.64 -0.12 -2.41
N GLY A 80 -14.20 -0.48 -1.24
CA GLY A 80 -13.55 -1.35 -0.26
C GLY A 80 -13.10 -2.70 -0.82
N ARG A 81 -13.92 -3.35 -1.66
CA ARG A 81 -13.51 -4.59 -2.37
C ARG A 81 -12.34 -4.37 -3.33
N GLY A 82 -12.29 -3.22 -4.00
CA GLY A 82 -11.16 -2.83 -4.84
C GLY A 82 -9.87 -2.66 -4.03
N ILE A 83 -9.95 -1.98 -2.88
CA ILE A 83 -8.82 -1.79 -1.96
C ILE A 83 -8.32 -3.14 -1.46
N LEU A 84 -9.21 -4.00 -0.94
CA LEU A 84 -8.84 -5.34 -0.48
C LEU A 84 -8.16 -6.17 -1.57
N GLY A 85 -8.68 -6.13 -2.80
CA GLY A 85 -8.08 -6.85 -3.92
C GLY A 85 -6.64 -6.42 -4.18
N VAL A 86 -6.36 -5.12 -4.09
CA VAL A 86 -5.00 -4.58 -4.21
C VAL A 86 -4.12 -5.00 -3.04
N THR A 87 -4.63 -4.90 -1.81
CA THR A 87 -3.89 -5.30 -0.61
C THR A 87 -3.51 -6.79 -0.65
N ILE A 88 -4.41 -7.65 -1.10
CA ILE A 88 -4.13 -9.09 -1.32
C ILE A 88 -3.03 -9.25 -2.39
N GLY A 89 -3.10 -8.49 -3.48
CA GLY A 89 -2.05 -8.47 -4.51
C GLY A 89 -0.68 -8.11 -3.94
N TYR A 90 -0.61 -7.06 -3.12
CA TYR A 90 0.62 -6.70 -2.42
C TYR A 90 1.08 -7.77 -1.43
N ALA A 91 0.16 -8.43 -0.71
CA ALA A 91 0.51 -9.53 0.18
C ALA A 91 1.17 -10.68 -0.56
N VAL A 92 0.69 -11.01 -1.78
CA VAL A 92 1.35 -12.01 -2.65
C VAL A 92 2.75 -11.54 -3.06
N VAL A 93 2.91 -10.26 -3.44
CA VAL A 93 4.23 -9.70 -3.79
C VAL A 93 5.19 -9.77 -2.59
N VAL A 94 4.75 -9.35 -1.41
CA VAL A 94 5.53 -9.44 -0.16
C VAL A 94 5.90 -10.89 0.14
N MET A 95 4.96 -11.83 0.01
CA MET A 95 5.21 -13.25 0.23
C MET A 95 6.28 -13.81 -0.72
N VAL A 96 6.21 -13.46 -2.01
CA VAL A 96 7.22 -13.86 -3.00
C VAL A 96 8.58 -13.25 -2.67
N LEU A 97 8.62 -11.96 -2.32
CA LEU A 97 9.86 -11.28 -1.92
C LEU A 97 10.49 -11.94 -0.69
N SER A 98 9.69 -12.25 0.33
CA SER A 98 10.15 -12.93 1.56
C SER A 98 10.61 -14.37 1.33
N LEU A 99 10.22 -15.01 0.23
CA LEU A 99 10.67 -16.36 -0.11
C LEU A 99 11.99 -16.35 -0.90
N VAL A 100 12.21 -15.28 -1.68
CA VAL A 100 13.38 -15.13 -2.56
C VAL A 100 14.56 -14.47 -1.83
N MET A 101 14.29 -13.61 -0.85
CA MET A 101 15.27 -12.81 -0.09
C MET A 101 15.28 -13.19 1.39
#